data_AF-A0A6P5QBV5-F1
#
_entry.id   AF-A0A6P5QBV5-F1
#
_cell.length_a   1.000
_cell.length_b   1.000
_cell.length_c   1.000
_cell.angle_alpha   90.00
_cell.angle_beta   90.00
_cell.angle_gamma   90.00
#
_symmetry.space_group_name_H-M   'P 1'
#
loop_
_entity.id
_entity.type
_entity.pdbx_description
1 polymer ?
#
loop_
_entity_poly.entity_id
_entity_poly.type
_entity_poly.pdbx_seq_one_letter_code
_entity_poly.pdbx_strand_id
1 'polypeptide(L)'
;MSSRNLHALPLFQGDSRHLLTGPLQFYIRVISFLPEPLINVIDLIWPNLPGKFDAAYEVSVVDELRFFKGSKVWAVQEQNVLEGFPMDIQSFFGFPSNVTNIDAAVCEEETGKTYFFVDHMYWRYDENTQSMDPGYPRLIAEDFPGIDNKVDDVIQKEDNFYFFHQSIQYRFNLQTRRIDDSGDFNTWFNCKNIGNSLPS
;
A
#
# COMPACT_ATOMS: atom_id res chain seq x y z
N MET A 1 -25.55 -8.01 9.51
CA MET A 1 -24.22 -8.38 10.06
C MET A 1 -23.23 -7.40 9.46
N SER A 2 -22.59 -6.58 10.30
CA SER A 2 -21.70 -5.50 9.84
C SER A 2 -20.43 -6.12 9.27
N SER A 3 -20.19 -5.97 7.97
CA SER A 3 -18.90 -6.28 7.35
C SER A 3 -17.87 -5.37 7.99
N ARG A 4 -16.97 -5.92 8.81
CA ARG A 4 -15.81 -5.18 9.28
C ARG A 4 -14.87 -5.11 8.09
N ASN A 5 -14.78 -3.93 7.47
CA ASN A 5 -13.77 -3.66 6.45
C ASN A 5 -12.40 -3.98 7.06
N LEU A 6 -11.77 -5.06 6.60
CA LEU A 6 -10.36 -5.30 6.87
C LEU A 6 -9.61 -4.35 5.94
N HIS A 7 -9.10 -3.26 6.49
CA HIS A 7 -8.04 -2.51 5.82
C HIS A 7 -6.78 -3.36 5.93
N ALA A 8 -6.44 -4.00 4.82
CA ALA A 8 -5.16 -4.63 4.61
C ALA A 8 -4.32 -3.66 3.77
N LEU A 9 -3.11 -3.28 4.22
CA LEU A 9 -2.12 -2.63 3.36
C LEU A 9 -1.00 -3.62 3.03
N PRO A 10 -1.17 -4.53 2.04
CA PRO A 10 -0.03 -5.17 1.41
C PRO A 10 1.05 -4.13 1.02
N LEU A 11 2.33 -4.37 1.33
CA LEU A 11 3.44 -3.72 0.61
C LEU A 11 4.26 -4.84 -0.04
N PHE A 12 4.57 -4.74 -1.31
CA PHE A 12 5.29 -5.78 -2.02
C PHE A 12 6.43 -5.12 -2.79
N GLN A 13 7.68 -5.40 -2.44
CA GLN A 13 8.82 -5.07 -3.30
C GLN A 13 10.12 -5.79 -2.90
N GLY A 14 10.90 -6.23 -3.89
CA GLY A 14 12.09 -7.09 -3.70
C GLY A 14 11.81 -8.58 -3.38
N ASP A 15 12.75 -9.26 -2.73
CA ASP A 15 12.60 -10.65 -2.22
C ASP A 15 11.54 -10.76 -1.10
N SER A 16 10.90 -9.64 -0.75
CA SER A 16 10.03 -9.48 0.41
C SER A 16 8.61 -9.02 0.09
N ARG A 17 7.65 -9.66 0.78
CA ARG A 17 6.22 -9.35 0.75
C ARG A 17 5.78 -8.95 2.15
N HIS A 18 5.09 -7.83 2.26
CA HIS A 18 4.60 -7.17 3.46
C HIS A 18 3.09 -6.98 3.41
N LEU A 19 2.42 -6.91 4.56
CA LEU A 19 0.96 -6.90 4.64
C LEU A 19 0.41 -6.45 5.99
N LEU A 20 -0.33 -5.34 6.00
CA LEU A 20 -0.87 -4.67 7.18
C LEU A 20 -2.36 -4.91 7.36
N THR A 21 -2.82 -6.01 7.97
CA THR A 21 -4.28 -6.32 8.03
C THR A 21 -4.98 -6.05 9.37
N GLY A 22 -6.02 -5.20 9.37
CA GLY A 22 -7.03 -5.17 10.44
C GLY A 22 -6.63 -4.40 11.71
N PRO A 23 -7.20 -4.72 12.89
CA PRO A 23 -6.97 -3.97 14.13
C PRO A 23 -5.53 -4.08 14.67
N LEU A 24 -4.78 -5.06 14.20
CA LEU A 24 -3.34 -5.26 14.42
C LEU A 24 -2.65 -5.17 13.06
N GLN A 25 -1.79 -4.19 12.86
CA GLN A 25 -1.05 -4.08 11.60
C GLN A 25 0.13 -5.03 11.61
N PHE A 26 0.22 -5.89 10.59
CA PHE A 26 1.30 -6.85 10.44
C PHE A 26 2.34 -6.35 9.43
N TYR A 27 3.58 -6.71 9.64
CA TYR A 27 4.64 -6.59 8.65
C TYR A 27 5.09 -8.01 8.33
N ILE A 28 4.60 -8.51 7.21
CA ILE A 28 5.07 -9.77 6.66
C ILE A 28 6.39 -9.50 5.95
N ARG A 29 7.36 -10.40 5.92
CA ARG A 29 8.56 -10.29 5.08
C ARG A 29 8.83 -11.67 4.50
N VAL A 30 8.47 -11.86 3.25
CA VAL A 30 8.96 -13.02 2.49
C VAL A 30 10.46 -12.85 2.27
N ILE A 31 11.21 -13.93 2.26
CA ILE A 31 12.64 -13.88 1.93
C ILE A 31 12.89 -15.12 1.08
N SER A 32 13.52 -14.96 -0.10
CA SER A 32 13.63 -16.04 -1.09
C SER A 32 14.33 -17.31 -0.58
N PHE A 33 15.14 -17.22 0.48
CA PHE A 33 15.78 -18.38 1.12
C PHE A 33 15.00 -18.98 2.30
N LEU A 34 13.91 -18.35 2.75
CA LEU A 34 13.07 -18.87 3.84
C LEU A 34 11.87 -19.64 3.28
N PRO A 35 11.54 -20.82 3.84
CA PRO A 35 10.39 -21.60 3.39
C PRO A 35 9.05 -20.97 3.79
N GLU A 36 9.05 -20.12 4.83
CA GLU A 36 7.87 -19.46 5.38
C GLU A 36 8.11 -17.95 5.50
N PRO A 37 7.07 -17.12 5.32
CA PRO A 37 7.16 -15.68 5.52
C PRO A 37 7.43 -15.32 6.98
N LEU A 38 8.24 -14.29 7.22
CA LEU A 38 8.39 -13.70 8.55
C LEU A 38 7.20 -12.78 8.83
N ILE A 39 6.28 -13.20 9.69
CA ILE A 39 5.15 -12.37 10.10
C ILE A 39 5.50 -11.68 11.41
N ASN A 40 5.52 -10.35 11.40
CA ASN A 40 5.75 -9.53 12.58
C ASN A 40 4.56 -8.60 12.81
N VAL A 41 4.36 -8.15 14.04
CA VAL A 41 3.40 -7.08 14.35
C VAL A 41 4.16 -5.75 14.24
N ILE A 42 3.59 -4.74 13.56
CA ILE A 42 4.22 -3.41 13.43
C ILE A 42 4.64 -2.87 14.79
N ASP A 43 3.75 -2.97 15.79
CA ASP A 43 4.00 -2.44 17.13
C ASP A 43 5.19 -3.12 17.84
N LEU A 44 5.59 -4.32 17.40
CA LEU A 44 6.75 -5.03 17.94
C LEU A 44 8.06 -4.60 17.27
N ILE A 45 8.03 -4.26 15.97
CA ILE A 45 9.23 -3.82 15.24
C ILE A 45 9.48 -2.34 15.48
N TRP A 46 8.43 -1.52 15.42
CA TRP A 46 8.49 -0.07 15.56
C TRP A 46 7.54 0.42 16.65
N PRO A 47 7.86 0.20 17.94
CA PRO A 47 6.96 0.51 19.05
C PRO A 47 6.63 2.00 19.21
N ASN A 48 7.40 2.88 18.56
CA ASN A 48 7.18 4.33 18.57
C ASN A 48 6.29 4.83 17.44
N LEU A 49 5.85 3.94 16.53
CA LEU A 49 4.89 4.29 15.50
C LEU A 49 3.46 4.31 16.06
N PRO A 50 2.59 5.20 15.58
CA PRO A 50 1.23 5.34 16.11
C PRO A 50 0.31 4.18 15.74
N GLY A 51 0.76 3.26 14.86
CA GLY A 51 -0.02 2.19 14.25
C GLY A 51 -1.27 2.69 13.52
N LYS A 52 -2.09 1.77 13.00
CA LYS A 52 -3.33 2.06 12.25
C LYS A 52 -3.11 3.12 11.16
N PHE A 53 -2.07 2.92 10.37
CA PHE A 53 -1.76 3.69 9.18
C PHE A 53 -2.85 3.56 8.11
N ASP A 54 -3.04 4.64 7.37
CA ASP A 54 -4.02 4.80 6.30
C ASP A 54 -3.46 4.28 4.96
N ALA A 55 -2.16 4.46 4.72
CA ALA A 55 -1.45 3.92 3.56
C ALA A 55 0.02 3.63 3.91
N ALA A 56 0.68 2.80 3.09
CA ALA A 56 2.11 2.60 3.18
C ALA A 56 2.70 2.20 1.82
N TYR A 57 3.95 2.54 1.56
CA TYR A 57 4.71 2.02 0.40
C TYR A 57 6.20 1.92 0.74
N GLU A 58 6.94 1.19 -0.10
CA GLU A 58 8.38 1.03 0.02
C GLU A 58 9.08 1.79 -1.11
N VAL A 59 10.24 2.37 -0.83
CA VAL A 59 11.18 2.88 -1.83
C VAL A 59 12.38 1.94 -1.85
N SER A 60 12.28 0.85 -2.63
CA SER A 60 13.24 -0.27 -2.55
C SER A 60 14.69 0.10 -2.83
N VAL A 61 14.93 1.10 -3.69
CA VAL A 61 16.30 1.57 -3.99
C VAL A 61 17.05 2.08 -2.76
N VAL A 62 16.33 2.49 -1.70
CA VAL A 62 16.90 2.96 -0.44
C VAL A 62 16.42 2.16 0.77
N ASP A 63 15.72 1.02 0.58
CA ASP A 63 15.17 0.18 1.65
C ASP A 63 14.37 0.99 2.70
N GLU A 64 13.61 1.98 2.23
CA GLU A 64 12.83 2.89 3.09
C GLU A 64 11.34 2.56 3.00
N LEU A 65 10.72 2.28 4.14
CA LEU A 65 9.28 2.12 4.27
C LEU A 65 8.66 3.45 4.71
N ARG A 66 7.62 3.88 4.00
CA ARG A 66 6.87 5.10 4.32
C ARG A 66 5.46 4.74 4.74
N PHE A 67 5.05 5.25 5.90
CA PHE A 67 3.73 5.03 6.48
C PHE A 67 2.97 6.35 6.61
N PHE A 68 1.68 6.34 6.29
CA PHE A 68 0.82 7.52 6.31
C PHE A 68 -0.24 7.41 7.38
N LYS A 69 -0.47 8.49 8.13
CA LYS A 69 -1.61 8.61 9.03
C LYS A 69 -2.11 10.04 9.03
N GLY A 70 -3.31 10.27 8.52
CA GLY A 70 -3.80 11.60 8.21
C GLY A 70 -2.80 12.37 7.34
N SER A 71 -2.47 13.61 7.70
CA SER A 71 -1.55 14.46 6.94
C SER A 71 -0.07 14.25 7.27
N LYS A 72 0.26 13.17 8.00
CA LYS A 72 1.64 12.87 8.44
C LYS A 72 2.18 11.64 7.74
N VAL A 73 3.47 11.71 7.42
CA VAL A 73 4.28 10.58 6.94
C VAL A 73 5.36 10.24 7.94
N TRP A 74 5.64 8.96 8.13
CA TRP A 74 6.80 8.40 8.81
C TRP A 74 7.66 7.68 7.79
N ALA A 75 8.98 7.86 7.85
CA ALA A 75 9.91 7.04 7.09
C ALA A 75 10.71 6.17 8.05
N VAL A 76 10.94 4.94 7.63
CA VAL A 76 11.53 3.90 8.45
C VAL A 76 12.51 3.11 7.61
N GLN A 77 13.69 2.89 8.15
CA GLN A 77 14.70 2.03 7.56
C GLN A 77 15.15 1.03 8.63
N GLU A 78 15.21 -0.24 8.26
CA GLU A 78 15.45 -1.34 9.20
C GLU A 78 14.47 -1.32 10.39
N GLN A 79 14.94 -0.96 11.59
CA GLN A 79 14.16 -0.90 12.84
C GLN A 79 14.01 0.53 13.38
N ASN A 80 14.46 1.54 12.62
CA ASN A 80 14.54 2.92 13.10
C ASN A 80 13.64 3.85 12.27
N VAL A 81 12.86 4.66 12.98
CA VAL A 81 12.22 5.82 12.37
C VAL A 81 13.32 6.83 12.03
N LEU A 82 13.34 7.32 10.80
CA LEU A 82 14.36 8.27 10.33
C LEU A 82 14.24 9.62 11.06
N GLU A 83 15.37 10.30 11.23
CA GLU A 83 15.43 11.59 11.90
C GLU A 83 14.56 12.64 11.17
N GLY A 84 13.84 13.47 11.93
CA GLY A 84 12.94 14.49 11.39
C GLY A 84 11.52 14.02 11.10
N PHE A 85 11.24 12.71 11.16
CA PHE A 85 9.90 12.17 11.00
C PHE A 85 9.14 12.10 12.36
N PRO A 86 7.80 12.28 12.36
CA PRO A 86 6.96 12.47 11.19
C PRO A 86 6.98 13.88 10.60
N MET A 87 6.79 13.96 9.28
CA MET A 87 6.66 15.21 8.54
C MET A 87 5.25 15.39 7.96
N ASP A 88 4.88 16.62 7.62
CA ASP A 88 3.64 16.91 6.91
C ASP A 88 3.76 16.53 5.43
N ILE A 89 2.75 15.87 4.87
CA ILE A 89 2.72 15.48 3.46
C ILE A 89 2.77 16.70 2.52
N GLN A 90 2.27 17.85 2.97
CA GLN A 90 2.36 19.13 2.25
C GLN A 90 3.83 19.57 2.10
N SER A 91 4.59 19.60 3.20
CA SER A 91 5.98 20.04 3.16
C SER A 91 6.91 19.01 2.55
N PHE A 92 6.61 17.72 2.71
CA PHE A 92 7.49 16.64 2.29
C PHE A 92 7.30 16.27 0.81
N PHE A 93 6.05 16.12 0.34
CA PHE A 93 5.75 15.74 -1.05
C PHE A 93 5.20 16.87 -1.91
N GLY A 94 4.83 18.02 -1.31
CA GLY A 94 4.23 19.12 -2.05
C GLY A 94 2.71 18.97 -2.29
N PHE A 95 2.01 18.16 -1.49
CA PHE A 95 0.55 18.09 -1.58
C PHE A 95 -0.12 19.44 -1.30
N PRO A 96 -1.27 19.74 -1.92
CA PRO A 96 -2.06 20.91 -1.56
C PRO A 96 -2.66 20.75 -0.16
N SER A 97 -2.99 21.87 0.49
CA SER A 97 -3.44 21.91 1.90
C SER A 97 -4.80 21.23 2.15
N ASN A 98 -5.59 20.99 1.10
CA ASN A 98 -6.87 20.30 1.19
C ASN A 98 -6.74 18.76 1.21
N VAL A 99 -5.57 18.21 0.89
CA VAL A 99 -5.31 16.77 1.00
C VAL A 99 -4.87 16.48 2.44
N THR A 100 -5.73 15.85 3.22
CA THR A 100 -5.49 15.59 4.65
C THR A 100 -5.25 14.11 4.98
N ASN A 101 -5.32 13.24 3.98
CA ASN A 101 -5.08 11.81 4.10
C ASN A 101 -4.62 11.23 2.75
N ILE A 102 -3.95 10.08 2.79
CA ILE A 102 -3.65 9.23 1.64
C ILE A 102 -4.39 7.91 1.84
N ASP A 103 -5.20 7.50 0.87
CA ASP A 103 -6.00 6.28 0.97
C ASP A 103 -5.17 5.04 0.62
N ALA A 104 -4.28 5.15 -0.37
CA ALA A 104 -3.35 4.10 -0.76
C ALA A 104 -2.10 4.67 -1.44
N ALA A 105 -0.99 3.93 -1.42
CA ALA A 105 0.25 4.35 -2.06
C ALA A 105 1.05 3.16 -2.60
N VAL A 106 1.72 3.32 -3.74
CA VAL A 106 2.63 2.32 -4.31
C VAL A 106 3.77 2.99 -5.06
N CYS A 107 5.00 2.51 -4.91
CA CYS A 107 6.14 2.94 -5.74
C CYS A 107 6.41 1.90 -6.84
N GLU A 108 6.52 2.37 -8.07
CA GLU A 108 6.90 1.54 -9.22
C GLU A 108 8.43 1.34 -9.25
N GLU A 109 8.90 0.12 -9.01
CA GLU A 109 10.33 -0.19 -8.80
C GLU A 109 11.21 0.28 -9.96
N GLU A 110 10.75 0.02 -11.18
CA GLU A 110 11.54 0.25 -12.39
C GLU A 110 11.71 1.73 -12.71
N THR A 111 10.74 2.56 -12.31
CA THR A 111 10.67 3.97 -12.69
C THR A 111 10.95 4.92 -11.52
N GLY A 112 10.83 4.44 -10.28
CA GLY A 112 10.86 5.27 -9.07
C GLY A 112 9.67 6.23 -8.99
N LYS A 113 8.56 5.93 -9.68
CA LYS A 113 7.34 6.72 -9.62
C LYS A 113 6.44 6.21 -8.51
N THR A 114 6.16 7.06 -7.54
CA THR A 114 5.21 6.79 -6.46
C THR A 114 3.84 7.32 -6.83
N TYR A 115 2.82 6.46 -6.74
CA TYR A 115 1.43 6.79 -7.00
C TYR A 115 0.69 6.90 -5.67
N PHE A 116 0.09 8.06 -5.41
CA PHE A 116 -0.71 8.33 -4.22
C PHE A 116 -2.17 8.46 -4.59
N PHE A 117 -3.04 7.67 -3.98
CA PHE A 117 -4.48 7.67 -4.23
C PHE A 117 -5.19 8.41 -3.10
N VAL A 118 -6.06 9.36 -3.45
CA VAL A 118 -6.89 10.13 -2.51
C VAL A 118 -8.27 10.32 -3.11
N ASP A 119 -9.28 9.75 -2.46
CA ASP A 119 -10.64 9.69 -2.98
C ASP A 119 -10.66 9.13 -4.42
N HIS A 120 -11.13 9.94 -5.38
CA HIS A 120 -11.29 9.59 -6.79
C HIS A 120 -10.13 10.08 -7.68
N MET A 121 -9.10 10.65 -7.06
CA MET A 121 -7.94 11.23 -7.73
C MET A 121 -6.67 10.49 -7.33
N TYR A 122 -5.65 10.59 -8.16
CA TYR A 122 -4.31 10.17 -7.80
C TYR A 122 -3.26 11.20 -8.22
N TRP A 123 -2.14 11.18 -7.51
CA TRP A 123 -0.94 11.98 -7.75
C TRP A 123 0.18 11.02 -8.13
N ARG A 124 1.12 11.51 -8.94
CA ARG A 124 2.34 10.78 -9.22
C ARG A 124 3.54 11.63 -8.81
N TYR A 125 4.35 11.08 -7.92
CA TYR A 125 5.55 11.68 -7.39
C TYR A 125 6.77 10.95 -7.96
N ASP A 126 7.80 11.68 -8.32
CA ASP A 126 9.05 11.11 -8.80
C ASP A 126 10.07 11.10 -7.66
N GLU A 127 10.41 9.91 -7.16
CA GLU A 127 11.40 9.76 -6.09
C GLU A 127 12.80 10.23 -6.54
N ASN A 128 13.11 10.19 -7.83
CA ASN A 128 14.41 10.60 -8.36
C ASN A 128 14.57 12.12 -8.37
N THR A 129 13.51 12.85 -8.69
CA THR A 129 13.52 14.33 -8.72
C THR A 129 12.95 14.96 -7.45
N GLN A 130 12.38 14.14 -6.58
CA GLN A 130 11.71 14.53 -5.34
C GLN A 130 10.62 15.58 -5.56
N SER A 131 9.78 15.36 -6.57
CA SER A 131 8.70 16.30 -6.93
C SER A 131 7.49 15.61 -7.55
N MET A 132 6.32 16.24 -7.44
CA MET A 132 5.11 15.81 -8.14
C MET A 132 5.28 16.02 -9.65
N ASP A 133 4.92 15.01 -10.44
CA ASP A 133 4.91 15.11 -11.89
C ASP A 133 3.90 16.18 -12.35
N PRO A 134 4.21 16.97 -13.39
CA PRO A 134 3.29 17.93 -13.94
C PRO A 134 2.06 17.24 -14.57
N GLY A 135 0.89 17.88 -14.46
CA GLY A 135 -0.39 17.33 -14.95
C GLY A 135 -1.13 16.47 -13.93
N TYR A 136 -0.63 16.38 -12.69
CA TYR A 136 -1.29 15.75 -11.56
C TYR A 136 -1.94 16.78 -10.61
N PRO A 137 -3.05 16.43 -9.93
CA PRO A 137 -3.67 15.10 -9.89
C PRO A 137 -4.52 14.75 -11.12
N ARG A 138 -4.77 13.45 -11.32
CA ARG A 138 -5.63 12.91 -12.39
C ARG A 138 -6.71 12.00 -11.83
N LEU A 139 -7.77 11.78 -12.59
CA LEU A 139 -8.87 10.90 -12.21
C LEU A 139 -8.43 9.43 -12.28
N ILE A 140 -8.73 8.66 -11.23
CA ILE A 140 -8.44 7.22 -11.20
C ILE A 140 -9.14 6.52 -12.38
N ALA A 141 -10.43 6.81 -12.59
CA ALA A 141 -11.23 6.18 -13.63
C ALA A 141 -10.74 6.45 -15.07
N GLU A 142 -9.97 7.51 -15.29
CA GLU A 142 -9.42 7.82 -16.63
C GLU A 142 -8.16 6.99 -16.94
N ASP A 143 -7.27 6.83 -15.96
CA ASP A 143 -5.97 6.18 -16.17
C ASP A 143 -5.92 4.71 -15.71
N PHE A 144 -6.85 4.31 -14.84
CA PHE A 144 -7.03 2.96 -14.33
C PHE A 144 -8.47 2.48 -14.57
N PRO A 145 -8.90 2.34 -15.84
CA PRO A 145 -10.27 2.01 -16.17
C PRO A 145 -10.68 0.65 -15.59
N GLY A 146 -11.85 0.63 -14.95
CA GLY A 146 -12.42 -0.54 -14.29
C GLY A 146 -12.10 -0.67 -12.80
N ILE A 147 -11.16 0.14 -12.29
CA ILE A 147 -11.04 0.39 -10.86
C ILE A 147 -12.10 1.42 -10.49
N ASP A 148 -12.86 1.16 -9.43
CA ASP A 148 -13.85 2.11 -8.92
C ASP A 148 -13.19 3.46 -8.57
N ASN A 149 -14.00 4.47 -8.28
CA ASN A 149 -13.53 5.81 -7.92
C ASN A 149 -12.86 5.89 -6.53
N LYS A 150 -12.43 4.77 -5.96
CA LYS A 150 -11.71 4.71 -4.69
C LYS A 150 -10.84 3.46 -4.63
N VAL A 151 -9.65 3.62 -4.07
CA VAL A 151 -8.71 2.53 -3.79
C VAL A 151 -8.54 2.47 -2.28
N ASP A 152 -8.78 1.31 -1.68
CA ASP A 152 -8.53 1.10 -0.25
C ASP A 152 -7.09 0.65 0.01
N ASP A 153 -6.48 -0.04 -0.97
CA ASP A 153 -5.04 -0.27 -1.01
C ASP A 153 -4.53 -0.64 -2.41
N VAL A 154 -3.22 -0.52 -2.65
CA VAL A 154 -2.57 -0.94 -3.90
C VAL A 154 -1.16 -1.47 -3.66
N ILE A 155 -0.79 -2.51 -4.42
CA ILE A 155 0.58 -3.01 -4.47
C ILE A 155 1.09 -3.21 -5.88
N GLN A 156 2.41 -3.17 -6.02
CA GLN A 156 3.07 -3.64 -7.22
C GLN A 156 3.53 -5.09 -7.05
N LYS A 157 3.34 -5.91 -8.08
CA LYS A 157 4.11 -7.13 -8.26
C LYS A 157 4.38 -7.32 -9.74
N GLU A 158 5.67 -7.42 -10.08
CA GLU A 158 6.13 -7.44 -11.48
C GLU A 158 5.55 -6.21 -12.22
N ASP A 159 5.07 -6.38 -13.46
CA ASP A 159 4.46 -5.33 -14.28
C ASP A 159 3.00 -5.00 -13.92
N ASN A 160 2.53 -5.34 -12.71
CA ASN A 160 1.11 -5.21 -12.36
C ASN A 160 0.90 -4.45 -11.06
N PHE A 161 -0.11 -3.59 -11.07
CA PHE A 161 -0.73 -3.09 -9.85
C PHE A 161 -1.88 -3.99 -9.46
N TYR A 162 -1.94 -4.37 -8.18
CA TYR A 162 -3.07 -5.06 -7.60
C TYR A 162 -3.80 -4.08 -6.72
N PHE A 163 -4.96 -3.63 -7.19
CA PHE A 163 -5.82 -2.72 -6.46
C PHE A 163 -6.78 -3.50 -5.57
N PHE A 164 -7.03 -2.96 -4.38
CA PHE A 164 -7.97 -3.50 -3.42
C PHE A 164 -9.06 -2.46 -3.17
N HIS A 165 -10.30 -2.89 -3.31
CA HIS A 165 -11.44 -2.10 -2.90
C HIS A 165 -12.51 -3.02 -2.31
N GLN A 166 -12.91 -2.74 -1.07
CA GLN A 166 -13.83 -3.57 -0.29
C GLN A 166 -13.33 -5.02 -0.17
N SER A 167 -14.03 -5.97 -0.79
CA SER A 167 -13.68 -7.40 -0.77
C SER A 167 -13.11 -7.89 -2.09
N ILE A 168 -12.86 -6.98 -3.04
CA ILE A 168 -12.43 -7.31 -4.40
C ILE A 168 -10.99 -6.85 -4.61
N GLN A 169 -10.23 -7.71 -5.28
CA GLN A 169 -8.92 -7.41 -5.83
C GLN A 169 -9.00 -7.32 -7.35
N TYR A 170 -8.29 -6.36 -7.93
CA TYR A 170 -8.15 -6.19 -9.38
C TYR A 170 -6.67 -6.22 -9.75
N ARG A 171 -6.27 -7.12 -10.66
CA ARG A 171 -4.95 -7.08 -11.28
C ARG A 171 -5.01 -6.17 -12.50
N PHE A 172 -4.27 -5.07 -12.43
CA PHE A 172 -4.14 -4.07 -13.47
C PHE A 172 -2.74 -4.16 -14.06
N ASN A 173 -2.65 -4.50 -15.34
CA ASN A 173 -1.39 -4.61 -16.06
C ASN A 173 -0.90 -3.23 -16.51
N LEU A 174 0.31 -2.84 -16.08
CA LEU A 174 0.86 -1.51 -16.32
C LEU A 174 1.22 -1.27 -17.78
N GLN A 175 1.60 -2.31 -18.52
CA GLN A 175 1.99 -2.19 -19.93
C GLN A 175 0.77 -2.04 -20.85
N THR A 176 -0.24 -2.89 -20.67
CA THR A 176 -1.46 -2.88 -21.49
C THR A 176 -2.52 -1.89 -20.98
N ARG A 177 -2.34 -1.38 -19.76
CA ARG A 177 -3.22 -0.42 -19.07
C ARG A 177 -4.66 -0.95 -18.93
N ARG A 178 -4.79 -2.21 -18.54
CA ARG A 178 -6.08 -2.91 -18.42
C ARG A 178 -6.12 -3.84 -17.23
N ILE A 179 -7.33 -4.08 -16.73
CA ILE A 179 -7.59 -5.17 -15.80
C ILE A 179 -7.58 -6.48 -16.59
N ASP A 180 -6.74 -7.42 -16.17
CA ASP A 180 -6.60 -8.73 -16.79
C ASP A 180 -7.03 -9.89 -15.87
N ASP A 181 -7.29 -9.60 -14.59
CA ASP A 181 -7.83 -10.54 -13.61
C ASP A 181 -8.52 -9.81 -12.45
N SER A 182 -9.51 -10.46 -11.83
CA SER A 182 -10.19 -9.94 -10.64
C SER A 182 -10.74 -11.08 -9.81
N GLY A 183 -10.73 -10.94 -8.49
CA GLY A 183 -11.23 -11.97 -7.59
C GLY A 183 -11.49 -11.47 -6.18
N ASP A 184 -12.03 -12.36 -5.33
CA ASP A 184 -12.19 -12.05 -3.92
C ASP A 184 -10.82 -11.87 -3.27
N PHE A 185 -10.68 -10.86 -2.42
CA PHE A 185 -9.46 -10.58 -1.64
C PHE A 185 -8.94 -11.82 -0.91
N ASN A 186 -9.84 -12.67 -0.40
CA ASN A 186 -9.50 -13.90 0.32
C ASN A 186 -8.77 -14.94 -0.54
N THR A 187 -8.89 -14.89 -1.86
CA THR A 187 -8.15 -15.79 -2.76
C THR A 187 -6.64 -15.53 -2.72
N TRP A 188 -6.23 -14.29 -2.40
CA TRP A 188 -4.82 -13.93 -2.21
C TRP A 188 -4.18 -14.69 -1.03
N PHE A 189 -4.97 -14.96 0.01
CA PHE A 189 -4.52 -15.67 1.21
C PHE A 189 -4.63 -17.18 1.11
N ASN A 190 -5.13 -17.71 -0.02
CA ASN A 190 -5.50 -19.12 -0.15
C ASN A 190 -6.40 -19.57 1.02
N CYS A 191 -7.22 -18.66 1.56
CA CYS A 191 -8.16 -18.95 2.65
C CYS A 191 -9.35 -19.70 2.07
N LYS A 192 -9.17 -20.98 1.74
CA LYS A 192 -10.30 -21.90 1.53
C LYS A 192 -11.01 -22.08 2.86
N ASN A 193 -12.20 -21.49 2.99
CA ASN A 193 -13.24 -21.77 3.98
C ASN A 193 -12.78 -22.62 5.18
N ILE A 194 -12.26 -21.99 6.24
CA ILE A 194 -12.26 -22.60 7.57
C ILE A 194 -13.69 -22.50 8.11
N GLY A 195 -14.57 -23.30 7.51
CA GLY A 195 -15.97 -23.43 7.87
C GLY A 195 -16.32 -24.90 7.79
N ASN A 196 -16.51 -25.51 8.97
CA ASN A 196 -17.00 -26.86 9.27
C ASN A 196 -15.95 -27.90 9.69
N SER A 197 -15.54 -27.83 10.95
CA SER A 197 -15.49 -29.00 11.83
C SER A 197 -15.24 -28.56 13.29
N LEU A 198 -16.31 -28.26 14.02
CA LEU A 198 -16.31 -28.43 15.48
C LEU A 198 -17.02 -29.78 15.74
N PRO A 199 -16.37 -30.76 16.38
CA PRO A 199 -17.09 -31.92 16.88
C PRO A 199 -17.93 -31.49 18.09
N SER A 200 -19.15 -32.05 18.11
CA SER A 200 -20.17 -31.95 19.17
C SER A 200 -19.65 -32.28 20.57
#